data_AF-K9VBM7-F1
#
_entry.id   AF-K9VBM7-F1
#
_cell.length_a   1.000
_cell.length_b   1.000
_cell.length_c   1.000
_cell.angle_alpha   90.00
_cell.angle_beta   90.00
_cell.angle_gamma   90.00
#
_symmetry.space_group_name_H-M   'P 1'
#
loop_
_entity.id
_entity.type
_entity.pdbx_description
1 polymer ?
#
loop_
_entity_poly.entity_id
_entity_poly.type
_entity_poly.pdbx_seq_one_letter_code
_entity_poly.pdbx_strand_id
1 'polypeptide(L)'
;MSLAEINPLNLPSLPLNERSHLPDCPAIYFVMQGEDILYIGKTINLVQRWVDHHKWNQLIALGTPVTIAWLECSDKNLLTQVETALIRQFAPKLNGYVTDKKKDPNYGFLRGLVPQNLLKKFKIYCVENGIDNSQGLENLLREYFEWKDQQTKSSKTQNTKEEN
;
A
#
# COMPACT_ATOMS: atom_id res chain seq x y z
N MET A 1 15.44 -16.65 -17.57
CA MET A 1 15.22 -15.25 -17.96
C MET A 1 15.93 -14.37 -16.97
N SER A 2 16.78 -13.44 -17.42
CA SER A 2 17.27 -12.40 -16.54
C SER A 2 16.15 -11.38 -16.36
N LEU A 3 15.87 -10.93 -15.13
CA LEU A 3 14.83 -9.94 -14.86
C LEU A 3 15.14 -8.57 -15.51
N ALA A 4 16.39 -8.35 -15.92
CA ALA A 4 16.89 -7.13 -16.53
C ALA A 4 16.32 -6.83 -17.94
N GLU A 5 15.61 -7.78 -18.55
CA GLU A 5 15.10 -7.66 -19.94
C GLU A 5 13.58 -7.46 -20.03
N ILE A 6 12.86 -7.40 -18.91
CA ILE A 6 11.41 -7.23 -18.94
C ILE A 6 11.09 -5.77 -19.28
N ASN A 7 10.45 -5.54 -20.44
CA ASN A 7 9.87 -4.24 -20.80
C ASN A 7 8.33 -4.31 -20.69
N PRO A 8 7.71 -3.66 -19.69
CA PRO A 8 6.27 -3.67 -19.50
C PRO A 8 5.44 -3.15 -20.67
N LEU A 9 6.01 -2.30 -21.53
CA LEU A 9 5.34 -1.77 -22.73
C LEU A 9 5.10 -2.84 -23.80
N ASN A 10 5.84 -3.94 -23.77
CA ASN A 10 5.72 -5.05 -24.73
C ASN A 10 4.89 -6.22 -24.19
N LEU A 11 4.38 -6.11 -22.96
CA LEU A 11 3.57 -7.15 -22.34
C LEU A 11 2.12 -7.09 -22.83
N PRO A 12 1.38 -8.22 -22.78
CA PRO A 12 -0.06 -8.17 -22.97
C PRO A 12 -0.68 -7.20 -21.95
N SER A 13 -1.59 -6.38 -22.42
CA SER A 13 -2.16 -5.29 -21.63
C SER A 13 -3.59 -4.96 -22.04
N LEU A 14 -4.35 -4.40 -21.11
CA LEU A 14 -5.72 -3.94 -21.31
C LEU A 14 -5.95 -2.60 -20.61
N PRO A 15 -6.78 -1.72 -21.17
CA PRO A 15 -7.30 -0.57 -20.46
C PRO A 15 -7.96 -0.95 -19.13
N LEU A 16 -7.83 -0.10 -18.11
CA LEU A 16 -8.35 -0.35 -16.77
C LEU A 16 -9.88 -0.60 -16.74
N ASN A 17 -10.63 0.06 -17.64
CA ASN A 17 -12.07 -0.14 -17.81
C ASN A 17 -12.44 -1.51 -18.41
N GLU A 18 -11.49 -2.21 -19.04
CA GLU A 18 -11.67 -3.53 -19.65
C GLU A 18 -11.15 -4.68 -18.76
N ARG A 19 -10.84 -4.41 -17.49
CA ARG A 19 -10.25 -5.38 -16.54
C ARG A 19 -11.03 -6.70 -16.37
N SER A 20 -12.31 -6.74 -16.74
CA SER A 20 -13.11 -7.98 -16.75
C SER A 20 -12.60 -9.01 -17.76
N HIS A 21 -11.81 -8.60 -18.76
CA HIS A 21 -11.22 -9.48 -19.77
C HIS A 21 -9.80 -9.96 -19.40
N LEU A 22 -9.32 -9.64 -18.20
CA LEU A 22 -8.03 -10.16 -17.73
C LEU A 22 -8.07 -11.70 -17.63
N PRO A 23 -6.92 -12.38 -17.80
CA PRO A 23 -6.86 -13.82 -17.68
C PRO A 23 -6.97 -14.30 -16.22
N ASP A 24 -7.45 -15.53 -16.04
CA ASP A 24 -7.30 -16.28 -14.79
C ASP A 24 -5.93 -16.96 -14.76
N CYS A 25 -4.90 -16.18 -14.45
CA CYS A 25 -3.55 -16.70 -14.31
C CYS A 25 -2.79 -16.06 -13.12
N PRO A 26 -1.75 -16.73 -12.59
CA PRO A 26 -0.79 -16.10 -11.71
C PRO A 26 0.05 -15.11 -12.51
N ALA A 27 0.23 -13.91 -11.98
CA ALA A 27 0.91 -12.86 -12.72
C ALA A 27 1.56 -11.82 -11.81
N ILE A 28 2.57 -11.16 -12.37
CA ILE A 28 2.96 -9.81 -11.98
C ILE A 28 2.25 -8.84 -12.91
N TYR A 29 1.53 -7.87 -12.36
CA TYR A 29 0.84 -6.85 -13.14
C TYR A 29 1.44 -5.47 -12.87
N PHE A 30 1.43 -4.65 -13.92
CA PHE A 30 1.93 -3.29 -13.97
C PHE A 30 0.75 -2.37 -14.27
N VAL A 31 0.52 -1.40 -13.40
CA VAL A 31 -0.45 -0.33 -13.62
C VAL A 31 0.31 0.85 -14.19
N MET A 32 -0.05 1.27 -15.39
CA MET A 32 0.72 2.20 -16.19
C MET A 32 -0.12 3.37 -16.68
N GLN A 33 0.54 4.50 -16.87
CA GLN A 33 -0.01 5.69 -17.51
C GLN A 33 0.97 6.13 -18.60
N GLY A 34 0.69 5.78 -19.86
CA GLY A 34 1.68 5.89 -20.92
C GLY A 34 2.90 5.01 -20.61
N GLU A 35 4.09 5.61 -20.55
CA GLU A 35 5.33 4.91 -20.21
C GLU A 35 5.61 4.83 -18.69
N ASP A 36 4.86 5.60 -17.89
CA ASP A 36 5.05 5.65 -16.45
C ASP A 36 4.43 4.45 -15.74
N ILE A 37 5.25 3.70 -15.00
CA ILE A 37 4.79 2.60 -14.14
C ILE A 37 4.38 3.18 -12.78
N LEU A 38 3.08 3.22 -12.52
CA LEU A 38 2.51 3.75 -11.30
C LEU A 38 2.55 2.74 -10.16
N TYR A 39 2.24 1.47 -10.45
CA TYR A 39 2.17 0.40 -9.45
C TYR A 39 2.54 -0.95 -10.07
N ILE A 40 3.19 -1.81 -9.29
CA ILE A 40 3.49 -3.20 -9.61
C ILE A 40 2.91 -4.06 -8.49
N GLY A 41 2.16 -5.10 -8.85
CA GLY A 41 1.65 -6.05 -7.87
C GLY A 41 1.72 -7.48 -8.36
N LYS A 42 1.60 -8.43 -7.44
CA LYS A 42 1.45 -9.86 -7.75
C LYS A 42 0.08 -10.40 -7.41
N THR A 43 -0.29 -11.50 -8.05
CA THR A 43 -1.49 -12.29 -7.75
C THR A 43 -1.36 -13.71 -8.26
N ILE A 44 -2.13 -14.64 -7.68
CA ILE A 44 -2.28 -16.00 -8.19
C ILE A 44 -3.44 -16.14 -9.19
N ASN A 45 -4.31 -15.12 -9.27
CA ASN A 45 -5.43 -15.02 -10.20
C ASN A 45 -5.64 -13.54 -10.54
N LEU A 46 -5.34 -13.16 -11.78
CA LEU A 46 -5.30 -11.77 -12.21
C LEU A 46 -6.69 -11.15 -12.33
N VAL A 47 -7.64 -11.80 -12.99
CA VAL A 47 -9.01 -11.29 -13.10
C VAL A 47 -9.68 -11.10 -11.73
N GLN A 48 -9.54 -12.05 -10.82
CA GLN A 48 -10.14 -11.98 -9.49
C GLN A 48 -9.53 -10.87 -8.64
N ARG A 49 -8.22 -10.60 -8.80
CA ARG A 49 -7.53 -9.51 -8.07
C ARG A 49 -8.11 -8.13 -8.39
N TRP A 50 -8.69 -7.98 -9.57
CA TRP A 50 -9.25 -6.72 -10.08
C TRP A 50 -10.76 -6.54 -9.85
N VAL A 51 -11.41 -7.53 -9.23
CA VAL A 51 -12.81 -7.43 -8.78
C VAL A 51 -12.93 -6.50 -7.55
N ASP A 52 -12.06 -6.66 -6.56
CA ASP A 52 -12.04 -5.87 -5.31
C ASP A 52 -10.69 -5.17 -5.10
N HIS A 53 -10.25 -4.45 -6.13
CA HIS A 53 -8.92 -3.83 -6.09
C HIS A 53 -8.94 -2.60 -5.18
N HIS A 54 -8.36 -2.68 -3.97
CA HIS A 54 -8.32 -1.58 -3.00
C HIS A 54 -7.74 -0.24 -3.50
N LYS A 55 -7.02 -0.20 -4.64
CA LYS A 55 -6.52 1.02 -5.29
C LYS A 55 -7.43 1.59 -6.36
N TRP A 56 -8.55 0.94 -6.68
CA TRP A 56 -9.50 1.33 -7.73
C TRP A 56 -9.90 2.82 -7.66
N ASN A 57 -10.31 3.28 -6.48
CA ASN A 57 -10.72 4.67 -6.28
C ASN A 57 -9.57 5.67 -6.49
N GLN A 58 -8.33 5.29 -6.13
CA GLN A 58 -7.15 6.13 -6.36
C GLN A 58 -6.78 6.19 -7.85
N LEU A 59 -6.97 5.09 -8.58
CA LEU A 59 -6.64 5.01 -10.01
C LEU A 59 -7.65 5.76 -10.90
N ILE A 60 -8.95 5.68 -10.60
CA ILE A 60 -9.97 6.47 -11.33
C ILE A 60 -9.77 7.97 -11.12
N ALA A 61 -9.39 8.39 -9.91
CA ALA A 61 -9.20 9.80 -9.59
C ALA A 61 -8.08 10.49 -10.38
N LEU A 62 -7.19 9.73 -11.04
CA LEU A 62 -6.10 10.27 -11.86
C LEU A 62 -6.57 10.87 -13.21
N GLY A 63 -7.83 10.67 -13.61
CA GLY A 63 -8.46 11.36 -14.74
C GLY A 63 -7.85 11.07 -16.13
N THR A 64 -7.03 10.04 -16.25
CA THR A 64 -6.24 9.72 -17.45
C THR A 64 -6.32 8.23 -17.78
N PRO A 65 -6.07 7.82 -19.05
CA PRO A 65 -6.14 6.42 -19.43
C PRO A 65 -5.04 5.62 -18.71
N VAL A 66 -5.48 4.71 -17.85
CA VAL A 66 -4.62 3.77 -17.13
C VAL A 66 -4.73 2.41 -17.80
N THR A 67 -3.59 1.75 -17.95
CA THR A 67 -3.46 0.43 -18.57
C THR A 67 -2.94 -0.58 -17.54
N ILE A 68 -3.43 -1.81 -17.62
CA ILE A 68 -2.94 -2.95 -16.84
C ILE A 68 -2.16 -3.85 -17.79
N ALA A 69 -0.83 -3.88 -17.68
CA ALA A 69 0.02 -4.84 -18.36
C ALA A 69 0.38 -6.01 -17.43
N TRP A 70 0.64 -7.20 -17.94
CA TRP A 70 0.99 -8.34 -17.07
C TRP A 70 2.02 -9.31 -17.65
N LEU A 71 2.79 -9.90 -16.74
CA LEU A 71 3.68 -11.01 -16.97
C LEU A 71 3.10 -12.24 -16.27
N GLU A 72 2.62 -13.21 -17.06
CA GLU A 72 2.19 -14.50 -16.52
C GLU A 72 3.37 -15.26 -15.90
N CYS A 73 3.15 -15.83 -14.72
CA CYS A 73 4.17 -16.56 -13.97
C CYS A 73 3.70 -17.99 -13.71
N SER A 74 4.31 -18.95 -14.40
CA SER A 74 3.96 -20.37 -14.25
C SER A 74 4.29 -20.92 -12.84
N ASP A 75 5.36 -20.43 -12.21
CA ASP A 75 5.73 -20.80 -10.84
C ASP A 75 5.25 -19.74 -9.83
N LYS A 76 4.22 -20.10 -9.07
CA LYS A 76 3.61 -19.25 -8.03
C LYS A 76 4.57 -18.92 -6.89
N ASN A 77 5.57 -19.77 -6.62
CA ASN A 77 6.52 -19.56 -5.53
C ASN A 77 7.47 -18.39 -5.81
N LEU A 78 7.68 -18.07 -7.09
CA LEU A 78 8.56 -16.99 -7.52
C LEU A 78 7.88 -15.62 -7.50
N LEU A 79 6.54 -15.55 -7.44
CA LEU A 79 5.79 -14.29 -7.55
C LEU A 79 6.30 -13.20 -6.58
N THR A 80 6.57 -13.55 -5.33
CA THR A 80 7.08 -12.59 -4.32
C THR A 80 8.48 -12.10 -4.67
N GLN A 81 9.36 -12.99 -5.12
CA GLN A 81 10.73 -12.63 -5.48
C GLN A 81 10.76 -11.75 -6.73
N VAL A 82 9.97 -12.10 -7.75
CA VAL A 82 9.87 -11.36 -9.00
C VAL A 82 9.25 -9.98 -8.76
N GLU A 83 8.13 -9.88 -8.04
CA GLU A 83 7.52 -8.60 -7.65
C GLU A 83 8.53 -7.69 -6.94
N THR A 84 9.25 -8.23 -5.95
CA THR A 84 10.25 -7.48 -5.18
C THR A 84 11.36 -6.95 -6.07
N ALA A 85 11.86 -7.77 -6.99
CA ALA A 85 12.92 -7.38 -7.92
C ALA A 85 12.45 -6.28 -8.89
N LEU A 86 11.25 -6.41 -9.44
CA LEU A 86 10.69 -5.44 -10.39
C LEU A 86 10.34 -4.11 -9.70
N ILE A 87 9.77 -4.14 -8.48
CA ILE A 87 9.57 -2.92 -7.69
C ILE A 87 10.90 -2.23 -7.41
N ARG A 88 11.97 -2.97 -7.08
CA ARG A 88 13.30 -2.38 -6.86
C ARG A 88 13.90 -1.78 -8.14
N GLN A 89 13.67 -2.42 -9.28
CA GLN A 89 14.19 -1.98 -10.57
C GLN A 89 13.46 -0.74 -11.10
N PHE A 90 12.12 -0.75 -11.08
CA PHE A 90 11.30 0.30 -11.67
C PHE A 90 10.89 1.40 -10.68
N ALA A 91 11.00 1.13 -9.39
CA ALA A 91 10.70 2.07 -8.32
C ALA A 91 9.34 2.81 -8.46
N PRO A 92 8.23 2.09 -8.71
CA PRO A 92 6.92 2.68 -9.01
C PRO A 92 6.36 3.52 -7.84
N LYS A 93 5.82 4.70 -8.18
CA LYS A 93 5.39 5.73 -7.23
C LYS A 93 4.38 5.24 -6.19
N LEU A 94 3.43 4.39 -6.58
CA LEU A 94 2.30 3.98 -5.74
C LEU A 94 2.54 2.71 -4.93
N ASN A 95 3.63 1.97 -5.18
CA ASN A 95 3.99 0.84 -4.31
C ASN A 95 4.34 1.30 -2.90
N GLY A 96 4.74 2.56 -2.76
CA GLY A 96 5.40 3.06 -1.57
C GLY A 96 6.74 2.37 -1.43
N TYR A 97 7.81 3.13 -1.24
CA TYR A 97 8.99 2.50 -0.66
C TYR A 97 8.55 2.04 0.73
N VAL A 98 8.32 0.73 0.89
CA VAL A 98 8.84 0.07 2.07
C VAL A 98 10.35 0.27 1.93
N THR A 99 10.83 1.46 2.30
CA THR A 99 12.19 1.58 2.78
C THR A 99 12.32 0.39 3.70
N ASP A 100 13.35 -0.43 3.49
CA ASP A 100 13.68 -1.50 4.41
C ASP A 100 13.83 -0.81 5.76
N LYS A 101 12.73 -0.63 6.51
CA LYS A 101 12.76 0.24 7.68
C LYS A 101 13.76 -0.39 8.65
N LYS A 102 13.86 -1.72 8.65
CA LYS A 102 14.91 -2.54 9.30
C LYS A 102 16.37 -2.16 9.00
N LYS A 103 16.68 -1.48 7.89
CA LYS A 103 18.02 -1.00 7.52
C LYS A 103 18.27 0.46 7.90
N ASP A 104 17.23 1.22 8.24
CA ASP A 104 17.40 2.57 8.79
C ASP A 104 18.06 2.44 10.18
N PRO A 105 19.24 3.05 10.42
CA PRO A 105 19.85 3.04 11.74
C PRO A 105 18.92 3.61 12.83
N ASN A 106 17.92 4.42 12.46
CA ASN A 106 16.92 4.97 13.36
C ASN A 106 15.70 4.05 13.59
N TYR A 107 15.60 2.90 12.91
CA TYR A 107 14.49 1.97 13.05
C TYR A 107 14.32 1.40 14.45
N GLY A 108 15.43 1.22 15.16
CA GLY A 108 15.42 0.80 16.56
C GLY A 108 14.70 1.79 17.46
N PHE A 109 14.79 3.09 17.16
CA PHE A 109 14.13 4.16 17.91
C PHE A 109 12.64 4.30 17.59
N LEU A 110 12.23 3.91 16.38
CA LEU A 110 10.86 4.04 15.89
C LEU A 110 10.02 2.76 16.02
N ARG A 111 10.61 1.63 16.43
CA ARG A 111 9.86 0.39 16.69
C ARG A 111 9.38 0.34 18.15
N GLY A 112 8.07 0.21 18.34
CA GLY A 112 7.47 -0.12 19.63
C GLY A 112 7.10 -1.60 19.68
N LEU A 113 7.42 -2.28 20.79
CA LEU A 113 6.81 -3.58 21.07
C LEU A 113 5.35 -3.34 21.44
N VAL A 114 4.42 -3.89 20.66
CA VAL A 114 3.00 -3.94 21.04
C VAL A 114 2.76 -5.25 21.79
N PRO A 115 2.39 -5.21 23.08
CA PRO A 115 2.06 -6.42 23.83
C PRO A 115 0.96 -7.24 23.15
N GLN A 116 1.06 -8.57 23.19
CA GLN A 116 0.15 -9.47 22.45
C GLN A 116 -1.32 -9.30 22.85
N ASN A 117 -1.59 -9.06 24.13
CA ASN A 117 -2.93 -8.78 24.64
C ASN A 117 -3.50 -7.49 24.04
N LEU A 118 -2.68 -6.44 23.90
CA LEU A 118 -3.08 -5.17 23.29
C LEU A 118 -3.33 -5.34 21.80
N LEU A 119 -2.47 -6.08 21.10
CA LEU A 119 -2.65 -6.41 19.69
C LEU A 119 -3.96 -7.19 19.46
N LYS A 120 -4.28 -8.14 20.34
CA LYS A 120 -5.53 -8.91 20.25
C LYS A 120 -6.76 -8.00 20.40
N LYS A 121 -6.75 -7.09 21.38
CA LYS A 121 -7.81 -6.10 21.57
C LYS A 121 -7.98 -5.18 20.37
N PHE A 122 -6.86 -4.69 19.83
CA PHE A 122 -6.86 -3.84 18.64
C PHE A 122 -7.48 -4.54 17.42
N LYS A 123 -7.14 -5.82 17.20
CA LYS A 123 -7.74 -6.61 16.11
C LYS A 123 -9.24 -6.79 16.28
N ILE A 124 -9.70 -7.05 17.51
CA ILE A 124 -11.14 -7.16 17.81
C ILE A 124 -11.84 -5.83 17.49
N TYR A 125 -11.29 -4.71 17.96
CA TYR A 125 -11.81 -3.37 17.66
C TYR A 125 -11.93 -3.12 16.15
N CYS A 126 -10.90 -3.48 15.36
CA CYS A 126 -10.94 -3.31 13.90
C CYS A 126 -12.09 -4.12 13.27
N VAL A 127 -12.25 -5.38 13.69
CA VAL A 127 -13.32 -6.26 13.21
C VAL A 127 -14.70 -5.72 13.58
N GLU A 128 -14.91 -5.29 14.83
CA GLU A 128 -16.19 -4.75 15.30
C GLU A 128 -16.62 -3.48 14.56
N ASN A 129 -15.64 -2.68 14.10
CA ASN A 129 -15.90 -1.44 13.37
C ASN A 129 -15.85 -1.61 11.85
N GLY A 130 -15.67 -2.84 11.35
CA GLY A 130 -15.61 -3.11 9.90
C GLY A 130 -14.44 -2.45 9.19
N ILE A 131 -13.33 -2.19 9.89
CA ILE A 131 -12.13 -1.53 9.36
C ILE A 131 -10.93 -2.48 9.39
N ASP A 132 -9.98 -2.28 8.48
CA ASP A 132 -8.73 -3.05 8.50
C ASP A 132 -7.73 -2.51 9.53
N ASN A 133 -6.67 -3.28 9.79
CA ASN A 133 -5.64 -2.92 10.78
C ASN A 133 -4.89 -1.62 10.44
N SER A 134 -4.77 -1.27 9.16
CA SER A 134 -4.08 -0.05 8.74
C SER A 134 -4.96 1.16 9.06
N GLN A 135 -6.24 1.10 8.68
CA GLN A 135 -7.22 2.14 8.96
C GLN A 135 -7.44 2.31 10.47
N GLY A 136 -7.56 1.20 11.21
CA GLY A 136 -7.71 1.23 12.66
C GLY A 136 -6.51 1.87 13.37
N LEU A 137 -5.29 1.60 12.89
CA LEU A 137 -4.09 2.18 13.47
C LEU A 137 -3.99 3.68 13.17
N GLU A 138 -4.34 4.08 11.95
CA GLU A 138 -4.39 5.48 11.55
C GLU A 138 -5.38 6.28 12.42
N ASN A 139 -6.59 5.76 12.61
CA ASN A 139 -7.61 6.39 13.44
C ASN A 139 -7.12 6.57 14.88
N LEU A 140 -6.58 5.51 15.48
CA LEU A 140 -6.09 5.54 16.86
C LEU A 140 -4.96 6.56 17.05
N LEU A 141 -4.02 6.63 16.12
CA LEU A 141 -2.94 7.62 16.17
C LEU A 141 -3.48 9.04 16.03
N ARG A 142 -4.42 9.26 15.11
CA ARG A 142 -5.07 10.56 14.90
C ARG A 142 -5.79 11.04 16.15
N GLU A 143 -6.65 10.21 16.72
CA GLU A 143 -7.38 10.50 17.96
C GLU A 143 -6.43 10.84 19.12
N TYR A 144 -5.35 10.05 19.27
CA TYR A 144 -4.37 10.28 20.32
C TYR A 144 -3.67 11.64 20.19
N PHE A 145 -3.22 12.00 18.98
CA PHE A 145 -2.52 13.27 18.77
C PHE A 145 -3.47 14.47 18.86
N GLU A 146 -4.71 14.35 18.37
CA GLU A 146 -5.73 15.39 18.54
C GLU A 146 -6.02 15.64 20.02
N TRP A 147 -6.18 14.59 20.82
CA TRP A 147 -6.34 14.70 22.27
C TRP A 147 -5.12 15.34 22.95
N LYS A 148 -3.91 14.97 22.53
CA LYS A 148 -2.66 15.51 23.09
C LYS A 148 -2.47 16.98 22.76
N ASP A 149 -2.84 17.40 21.55
CA ASP A 149 -2.78 18.79 21.12
C ASP A 149 -3.79 19.66 21.89
N GLN A 150 -4.97 19.11 22.18
CA GLN A 150 -5.97 19.77 23.03
C GLN A 150 -5.48 19.95 24.48
N GLN A 151 -4.84 18.93 25.07
CA GLN A 151 -4.22 19.03 26.39
C GLN A 151 -3.15 20.14 26.44
N THR A 152 -2.29 20.18 25.43
CA THR A 152 -1.17 21.14 25.36
C THR A 152 -1.65 22.58 25.21
N LYS A 153 -2.80 22.80 24.54
CA LYS A 153 -3.44 24.12 24.41
C LYS A 153 -4.13 24.58 25.70
N SER A 154 -4.77 23.67 26.43
CA SER A 154 -5.41 23.96 27.72
C SER A 154 -4.39 24.35 28.80
N SER A 155 -3.23 23.68 28.85
CA SER A 155 -2.15 24.02 29.80
C SER A 155 -1.51 25.38 29.53
N LYS A 156 -1.43 25.82 28.27
CA LYS A 156 -0.92 27.15 27.91
C LYS A 156 -1.89 28.29 28.24
N THR A 157 -3.19 28.03 28.20
CA THR A 157 -4.24 29.03 28.44
C THR A 157 -4.46 29.32 29.93
N GLN A 158 -4.10 28.38 30.82
CA GLN A 158 -4.10 28.61 32.27
C GLN A 158 -2.92 29.50 32.72
N ASN A 159 -1.73 29.33 32.12
CA ASN A 159 -0.56 30.14 32.48
C ASN A 159 -0.62 31.61 32.01
N THR A 160 -1.57 31.98 31.13
CA THR A 160 -1.74 33.39 30.69
C THR A 160 -2.80 34.16 31.50
N LYS A 161 -3.53 33.49 32.40
CA LYS A 161 -4.57 34.12 33.23
C LYS A 161 -4.10 34.47 34.65
N GLU A 162 -2.89 34.07 35.05
CA GLU A 162 -2.30 34.40 36.36
C GLU A 162 -1.33 35.60 36.31
N GLU A 163 -1.13 36.23 35.14
CA GLU A 163 -0.23 37.39 34.98
C GLU A 163 -0.96 38.73 34.70
N ASN A 164 -2.27 38.83 34.97
CA ASN A 164 -3.00 40.12 34.93
C ASN A 164 -3.74 40.40 36.24
#